data_AF-A0A8J7AJD5-F1
#
_entry.id   AF-A0A8J7AJD5-F1
#
_cell.length_a   1.000
_cell.length_b   1.000
_cell.length_c   1.000
_cell.angle_alpha   90.00
_cell.angle_beta   90.00
_cell.angle_gamma   90.00
#
_symmetry.space_group_name_H-M   'P 1'
#
loop_
_entity.id
_entity.type
_entity.pdbx_description
1 polymer ?
#
loop_
_entity_poly.entity_id
_entity_poly.type
_entity_poly.pdbx_seq_one_letter_code
_entity_poly.pdbx_strand_id
1 'polypeptide(L)'
;MTDQPNIVHLNLLDTDYAKLLAGEAIPEERKRRLDSASAHTFEYLGKQIARYRYDNLDQEGKDDILCKIGVTAELLTRSDIEDMHDRMMITGHFYLTDGERQQIFNWLEDELAIQLKALDD
;
A
#
# COMPACT_ATOMS: atom_id res chain seq x y z
N MET A 1 -29.83 -16.97 26.34
CA MET A 1 -28.78 -15.96 26.09
C MET A 1 -28.69 -15.80 24.59
N THR A 2 -29.33 -14.77 24.04
CA THR A 2 -29.31 -14.46 22.61
C THR A 2 -28.16 -13.52 22.35
N ASP A 3 -27.10 -14.05 21.75
CA ASP A 3 -25.96 -13.30 21.25
C ASP A 3 -26.47 -12.45 20.07
N GLN A 4 -26.73 -11.17 20.32
CA GLN A 4 -27.10 -10.24 19.26
C GLN A 4 -25.84 -9.88 18.48
N PRO A 5 -25.81 -10.06 17.15
CA PRO A 5 -24.67 -9.64 16.35
C PRO A 5 -24.50 -8.13 16.50
N ASN A 6 -23.30 -7.71 16.89
CA ASN A 6 -22.93 -6.31 16.98
C ASN A 6 -22.81 -5.75 15.55
N ILE A 7 -23.91 -5.22 15.02
CA ILE A 7 -23.93 -4.55 13.72
C ILE A 7 -23.23 -3.21 13.91
N VAL A 8 -21.94 -3.17 13.56
CA VAL A 8 -21.16 -1.94 13.48
C VAL A 8 -21.68 -1.14 12.29
N HIS A 9 -22.46 -0.10 12.58
CA HIS A 9 -22.81 0.92 11.60
C HIS A 9 -21.56 1.76 11.32
N LEU A 10 -20.79 1.39 10.29
CA LEU A 10 -19.81 2.30 9.69
C LEU A 10 -20.56 3.53 9.19
N ASN A 11 -20.30 4.68 9.80
CA ASN A 11 -20.58 5.97 9.17
C ASN A 11 -19.62 6.13 7.99
N LEU A 12 -19.99 5.47 6.89
CA LEU A 12 -19.45 5.66 5.55
C LEU A 12 -19.97 7.03 5.06
N LEU A 13 -19.56 8.12 5.71
CA LEU A 13 -19.66 9.45 5.13
C LEU A 13 -18.69 9.45 3.94
N ASP A 14 -19.20 8.96 2.80
CA ASP A 14 -18.80 8.91 1.37
C ASP A 14 -17.38 9.33 0.94
N THR A 15 -16.70 10.17 1.70
CA THR A 15 -15.41 10.79 1.44
C THR A 15 -14.25 9.80 1.43
N ASP A 16 -14.13 8.91 2.42
CA ASP A 16 -12.98 7.99 2.46
C ASP A 16 -13.14 6.82 1.49
N TYR A 17 -14.38 6.34 1.30
CA TYR A 17 -14.69 5.38 0.24
C TYR A 17 -14.52 5.98 -1.17
N ALA A 18 -14.92 7.24 -1.37
CA ALA A 18 -14.65 7.95 -2.62
C ALA A 18 -13.15 8.16 -2.86
N LYS A 19 -12.35 8.45 -1.82
CA LYS A 19 -10.88 8.53 -1.93
C LYS A 19 -10.26 7.18 -2.27
N LEU A 20 -10.77 6.08 -1.72
CA LEU A 20 -10.34 4.71 -2.08
C LEU A 20 -10.64 4.40 -3.55
N LEU A 21 -11.84 4.74 -4.03
CA LEU A 21 -12.24 4.54 -5.42
C LEU A 21 -11.48 5.44 -6.40
N ALA A 22 -11.23 6.69 -6.02
CA ALA A 22 -10.48 7.66 -6.82
C ALA A 22 -8.99 7.31 -6.89
N GLY A 23 -8.45 6.69 -5.83
CA GLY A 23 -7.01 6.51 -5.67
C GLY A 23 -6.30 7.81 -5.28
N GLU A 24 -5.06 7.69 -4.84
CA GLU A 24 -4.20 8.85 -4.59
C GLU A 24 -3.80 9.49 -5.92
N ALA A 25 -3.93 10.82 -6.01
CA ALA A 25 -3.53 11.58 -7.18
C ALA A 25 -1.99 11.63 -7.28
N ILE A 26 -1.46 10.99 -8.31
CA ILE A 26 -0.04 11.10 -8.68
C ILE A 26 0.15 12.34 -9.58
N PRO A 27 1.09 13.26 -9.27
CA PRO A 27 1.30 14.46 -10.08
C PRO A 27 1.70 14.12 -11.54
N GLU A 28 1.10 14.81 -12.50
CA GLU A 28 1.33 14.58 -13.94
C GLU A 28 2.80 14.75 -14.35
N GLU A 29 3.54 15.65 -13.70
CA GLU A 29 4.98 15.82 -13.91
C GLU A 29 5.74 14.52 -13.61
N ARG A 30 5.37 13.82 -12.53
CA ARG A 30 6.01 12.58 -12.10
C ARG A 30 5.64 11.42 -13.01
N LYS A 31 4.39 11.36 -13.49
CA LYS A 31 3.97 10.38 -14.49
C LYS A 31 4.79 10.46 -15.78
N ARG A 32 5.09 11.67 -16.25
CA ARG A 32 5.94 11.89 -17.44
C ARG A 32 7.40 11.49 -17.24
N ARG A 33 7.91 11.58 -16.00
CA ARG A 33 9.27 11.12 -15.67
C ARG A 33 9.38 9.60 -15.72
N LEU A 34 8.34 8.92 -15.25
CA LEU A 34 8.19 7.47 -15.30
C LEU A 34 7.56 7.04 -16.64
N ASP A 35 8.14 7.54 -17.75
CA ASP A 35 7.61 7.45 -19.12
C ASP A 35 7.41 6.00 -19.63
N SER A 36 8.04 5.02 -18.96
CA SER A 36 7.87 3.59 -19.20
C SER A 36 6.63 2.98 -18.52
N ALA A 37 6.10 3.62 -17.49
CA ALA A 37 4.95 3.13 -16.74
C ALA A 37 3.64 3.49 -17.45
N SER A 38 2.75 2.52 -17.60
CA SER A 38 1.46 2.73 -18.25
C SER A 38 0.52 3.57 -17.36
N ALA A 39 -0.46 4.25 -17.97
CA ALA A 39 -1.54 4.92 -17.23
C ALA A 39 -2.25 3.97 -16.24
N HIS A 40 -2.41 2.69 -16.63
CA HIS A 40 -2.98 1.65 -15.78
C HIS A 40 -2.10 1.34 -14.55
N THR A 41 -0.78 1.41 -14.70
CA THR A 41 0.19 1.25 -13.59
C THR A 41 -0.02 2.36 -12.55
N PHE A 42 -0.15 3.62 -12.99
CA PHE A 42 -0.40 4.73 -12.08
C PHE A 42 -1.77 4.67 -11.40
N GLU A 43 -2.80 4.23 -12.12
CA GLU A 43 -4.13 4.01 -11.52
C GLU A 43 -4.08 2.93 -10.43
N TYR A 44 -3.38 1.83 -10.70
CA TYR A 44 -3.18 0.77 -9.71
C TYR A 44 -2.40 1.25 -8.49
N LEU A 45 -1.28 1.96 -8.70
CA LEU A 45 -0.48 2.54 -7.63
C LEU A 45 -1.31 3.51 -6.79
N GLY A 46 -2.05 4.41 -7.43
CA GLY A 46 -2.96 5.34 -6.75
C GLY A 46 -3.97 4.62 -5.86
N LYS A 47 -4.58 3.53 -6.34
CA LYS A 47 -5.51 2.71 -5.54
C LYS A 47 -4.82 2.04 -4.35
N GLN A 48 -3.63 1.46 -4.52
CA GLN A 48 -2.90 0.84 -3.41
C GLN A 48 -2.47 1.88 -2.36
N ILE A 49 -2.01 3.05 -2.80
CA ILE A 49 -1.65 4.16 -1.89
C ILE A 49 -2.87 4.67 -1.12
N ALA A 50 -4.02 4.83 -1.78
CA ALA A 50 -5.25 5.21 -1.10
C ALA A 50 -5.69 4.15 -0.07
N ARG A 51 -5.60 2.87 -0.42
CA ARG A 51 -5.86 1.77 0.52
C ARG A 51 -4.92 1.82 1.72
N TYR A 52 -3.63 2.05 1.51
CA TYR A 52 -2.69 2.22 2.63
C TYR A 52 -3.10 3.34 3.60
N ARG A 53 -3.63 4.46 3.07
CA ARG A 53 -3.98 5.65 3.87
C ARG A 53 -5.33 5.54 4.59
N TYR A 54 -6.33 5.02 3.91
CA TYR A 54 -7.73 5.17 4.31
C TYR A 54 -8.40 3.84 4.69
N ASP A 55 -7.80 2.72 4.33
CA ASP A 55 -8.28 1.41 4.74
C ASP A 55 -7.78 1.12 6.16
N ASN A 56 -8.65 0.54 7.01
CA ASN A 56 -8.33 0.30 8.42
C ASN A 56 -7.58 -1.03 8.57
N LEU A 57 -6.35 -1.06 8.04
CA LEU A 57 -5.52 -2.25 7.95
C LEU A 57 -4.64 -2.43 9.19
N ASP A 58 -4.46 -3.68 9.58
CA ASP A 58 -3.39 -4.08 10.48
C ASP A 58 -2.01 -3.98 9.79
N GLN A 59 -0.94 -4.27 10.53
CA GLN A 59 0.41 -4.14 9.99
C GLN A 59 0.68 -5.11 8.84
N GLU A 60 0.13 -6.33 8.91
CA GLU A 60 0.27 -7.32 7.83
C GLU A 60 -0.43 -6.83 6.55
N GLY A 61 -1.63 -6.26 6.66
CA GLY A 61 -2.33 -5.64 5.52
C GLY A 61 -1.60 -4.43 4.95
N LYS A 62 -0.97 -3.60 5.79
CA LYS A 62 -0.11 -2.49 5.34
C LYS A 62 1.11 -3.00 4.58
N ASP A 63 1.75 -4.04 5.09
CA ASP A 63 2.91 -4.67 4.46
C ASP A 63 2.54 -5.31 3.11
N ASP A 64 1.37 -5.97 3.01
CA ASP A 64 0.88 -6.54 1.74
C ASP A 64 0.70 -5.45 0.67
N ILE A 65 0.15 -4.29 1.07
CA ILE A 65 0.01 -3.14 0.16
C ILE A 65 1.38 -2.60 -0.26
N LEU A 66 2.30 -2.41 0.69
CA LEU A 66 3.65 -1.95 0.37
C LEU A 66 4.36 -2.93 -0.56
N CYS A 67 4.23 -4.23 -0.35
CA CYS A 67 4.78 -5.25 -1.22
C CYS A 67 4.23 -5.13 -2.65
N LYS A 68 2.90 -4.95 -2.81
CA LYS A 68 2.28 -4.71 -4.12
C LYS A 68 2.81 -3.45 -4.81
N ILE A 69 3.01 -2.38 -4.05
CA ILE A 69 3.63 -1.15 -4.56
C ILE A 69 5.07 -1.44 -5.00
N GLY A 70 5.87 -2.10 -4.16
CA GLY A 70 7.26 -2.44 -4.43
C GLY A 70 7.45 -3.32 -5.66
N VAL A 71 6.60 -4.34 -5.85
CA VAL A 71 6.60 -5.17 -7.07
C VAL A 71 6.21 -4.35 -8.30
N THR A 72 5.18 -3.51 -8.19
CA THR A 72 4.72 -2.68 -9.33
C THR A 72 5.75 -1.62 -9.73
N ALA A 73 6.49 -1.09 -8.76
CA ALA A 73 7.59 -0.15 -8.95
C ALA A 73 8.92 -0.83 -9.28
N GLU A 74 8.94 -2.16 -9.44
CA GLU A 74 10.14 -2.97 -9.70
C GLU A 74 11.26 -2.78 -8.66
N LEU A 75 10.90 -2.41 -7.43
CA LEU A 75 11.81 -2.28 -6.28
C LEU A 75 12.15 -3.61 -5.63
N LEU A 76 11.24 -4.59 -5.77
CA LEU A 76 11.37 -5.92 -5.23
C LEU A 76 11.68 -6.89 -6.35
N THR A 77 12.81 -7.57 -6.23
CA THR A 77 13.25 -8.61 -7.15
C THR A 77 12.57 -9.93 -6.82
N ARG A 78 12.68 -10.89 -7.75
CA ARG A 78 12.21 -12.26 -7.50
C ARG A 78 12.85 -12.87 -6.25
N SER A 79 14.13 -12.61 -6.01
CA SER A 79 14.84 -13.13 -4.84
C SER A 79 14.27 -12.57 -3.54
N ASP A 80 13.87 -11.30 -3.53
CA ASP A 80 13.26 -10.68 -2.35
C ASP A 80 11.90 -11.32 -2.04
N ILE A 81 11.10 -11.63 -3.07
CA ILE A 81 9.82 -12.33 -2.89
C ILE A 81 10.01 -13.76 -2.39
N GLU A 82 11.04 -14.46 -2.86
CA GLU A 82 11.39 -15.80 -2.38
C GLU A 82 11.82 -15.75 -0.91
N ASP A 83 12.65 -14.77 -0.51
CA ASP A 83 13.02 -14.55 0.90
C ASP A 83 11.82 -14.22 1.79
N MET A 84 10.91 -13.35 1.34
CA MET A 84 9.67 -13.04 2.07
C MET A 84 8.80 -14.29 2.26
N HIS A 85 8.68 -15.13 1.23
CA HIS A 85 7.93 -16.37 1.31
C HIS A 85 8.57 -17.35 2.31
N ASP A 86 9.89 -17.48 2.29
CA ASP A 86 10.62 -18.33 3.24
C ASP A 86 10.44 -17.85 4.69
N ARG A 87 10.51 -16.52 4.92
CA ARG A 87 10.21 -15.92 6.23
C ARG A 87 8.78 -16.24 6.66
N MET A 88 7.79 -16.05 5.79
CA MET A 88 6.38 -16.34 6.06
C MET A 88 6.17 -17.83 6.42
N MET A 89 6.84 -18.75 5.73
CA MET A 89 6.77 -20.19 6.03
C MET A 89 7.30 -20.53 7.44
N ILE A 90 8.26 -19.75 7.94
CA ILE A 90 8.87 -19.94 9.27
C ILE A 90 8.03 -19.27 10.35
N THR A 91 7.60 -18.03 10.13
CA THR A 91 6.91 -17.20 11.15
C THR A 91 5.40 -17.37 11.16
N GLY A 92 4.82 -17.91 10.08
CA GLY A 92 3.39 -18.12 9.89
C GLY A 92 2.60 -16.85 9.52
N HIS A 93 3.26 -15.72 9.27
CA HIS A 93 2.61 -14.46 8.91
C HIS A 93 3.47 -13.67 7.92
N PHE A 94 2.82 -12.90 7.04
CA PHE A 94 3.50 -12.05 6.08
C PHE A 94 3.98 -10.75 6.74
N TYR A 95 5.19 -10.32 6.43
CA TYR A 95 5.69 -9.01 6.84
C TYR A 95 6.82 -8.53 5.94
N LEU A 96 6.95 -7.22 5.84
CA LEU A 96 8.14 -6.56 5.34
C LEU A 96 9.07 -6.21 6.50
N THR A 97 10.37 -6.31 6.30
CA THR A 97 11.35 -5.74 7.22
C THR A 97 11.29 -4.22 7.18
N ASP A 98 11.82 -3.56 8.21
CA ASP A 98 11.89 -2.10 8.25
C ASP A 98 12.69 -1.51 7.07
N GLY A 99 13.75 -2.20 6.64
CA GLY A 99 14.52 -1.80 5.46
C GLY A 99 13.71 -1.85 4.16
N GLU A 100 12.94 -2.91 3.95
CA GLU A 100 12.06 -3.05 2.78
C GLU A 100 10.95 -2.00 2.78
N ARG A 101 10.32 -1.74 3.94
CA ARG A 101 9.33 -0.67 4.08
C ARG A 101 9.94 0.69 3.75
N GLN A 102 11.10 0.99 4.32
CA GLN A 102 11.77 2.27 4.13
C GLN A 102 12.18 2.51 2.67
N GLN A 103 12.65 1.46 1.97
CA GLN A 103 12.96 1.56 0.55
C GLN A 103 11.73 1.98 -0.27
N ILE A 104 10.57 1.39 0.01
CA ILE A 104 9.32 1.72 -0.69
C ILE A 104 8.86 3.13 -0.33
N PHE A 105 8.94 3.55 0.93
CA PHE A 105 8.60 4.92 1.35
C PHE A 105 9.49 5.96 0.68
N ASN A 106 10.80 5.73 0.64
CA ASN A 106 11.74 6.64 -0.02
C ASN A 106 11.39 6.78 -1.51
N TRP A 107 11.10 5.67 -2.20
CA TRP A 107 10.72 5.73 -3.61
C TRP A 107 9.40 6.49 -3.84
N LEU A 108 8.40 6.29 -2.98
CA LEU A 108 7.13 7.02 -3.06
C LEU A 108 7.33 8.53 -2.89
N GLU A 109 8.21 8.94 -1.98
CA GLU A 109 8.56 10.34 -1.77
C GLU A 109 9.39 10.90 -2.95
N ASP A 110 10.44 10.20 -3.35
CA ASP A 110 11.40 10.68 -4.34
C ASP A 110 10.81 10.71 -5.75
N GLU A 111 10.10 9.66 -6.16
CA GLU A 111 9.56 9.53 -7.51
C GLU A 111 8.15 10.08 -7.63
N LEU A 112 7.27 9.79 -6.66
CA LEU A 112 5.85 10.18 -6.74
C LEU A 112 5.49 11.42 -5.92
N ALA A 113 6.40 11.93 -5.08
CA ALA A 113 6.12 13.03 -4.13
C ALA A 113 4.99 12.71 -3.16
N ILE A 114 4.85 11.43 -2.78
CA ILE A 114 3.81 10.92 -1.89
C ILE A 114 4.44 10.50 -0.57
N GLN A 115 4.12 11.24 0.49
CA GLN A 115 4.49 10.85 1.85
C GLN A 115 3.36 10.02 2.46
N LEU A 116 3.59 8.72 2.61
CA LEU A 116 2.78 7.86 3.46
C LEU A 116 3.23 8.13 4.91
N LYS A 117 2.43 8.86 5.68
CA LYS A 117 2.76 9.11 7.10
C LYS A 117 3.02 7.75 7.78
N ALA A 118 4.24 7.54 8.25
CA ALA A 118 4.43 6.78 9.47
C ALA A 118 3.77 7.62 10.57
N LEU A 119 2.55 7.25 10.96
CA LEU A 119 2.08 7.65 12.28
C LEU A 119 2.94 6.86 13.27
N ASP A 120 4.05 7.44 13.66
CA ASP A 120 4.62 7.21 14.98
C ASP A 120 3.55 7.66 16.01
N ASP A 121 3.12 6.71 16.83
CA ASP A 121 2.93 6.92 18.26
C ASP A 121 3.77 5.88 19.00
#